data_AF-A0A7S0AWM3-F1
#
_entry.id   AF-A0A7S0AWM3-F1
#
_cell.length_a   1.000
_cell.length_b   1.000
_cell.length_c   1.000
_cell.angle_alpha   90.00
_cell.angle_beta   90.00
_cell.angle_gamma   90.00
#
_symmetry.space_group_name_H-M   'P 1'
#
loop_
_entity.id
_entity.type
_entity.pdbx_description
1 polymer ?
#
loop_
_entity_poly.entity_id
_entity_poly.type
_entity_poly.pdbx_seq_one_letter_code
_entity_poly.pdbx_strand_id
1 'polypeptide(L)'
;ALPVQAIVDAVLGAMRDGGQERSPVVLLKCFGWAQLMLGQCPSRVLEPAVRDRLLEAALAVLLRPEAEVAVEALRLIARLVARAPGPGELAPAVVGEGDSDLFAATCQKLFRLMAEDDGALSGRGELIVRRLCD
;
A
#
# COMPACT_ATOMS: atom_id res chain seq x y z
N ALA A 1 13.60 20.75 3.40
CA ALA A 1 13.15 19.44 2.86
C ALA A 1 11.79 19.10 3.45
N LEU A 2 10.84 18.56 2.69
CA LEU A 2 9.53 18.16 3.20
C LEU A 2 9.67 17.06 4.28
N PRO A 3 8.98 17.12 5.42
CA PRO A 3 9.10 16.11 6.48
C PRO A 3 8.23 14.88 6.15
N VAL A 4 8.59 14.14 5.10
CA VAL A 4 7.82 13.00 4.55
C VAL A 4 7.43 12.01 5.64
N GLN A 5 8.36 11.67 6.55
CA GLN A 5 8.11 10.70 7.60
C GLN A 5 7.05 11.17 8.60
N ALA A 6 7.11 12.43 9.04
CA ALA A 6 6.11 13.00 9.94
C ALA A 6 4.72 13.11 9.29
N ILE A 7 4.67 13.38 7.97
CA ILE A 7 3.40 13.40 7.23
C ILE A 7 2.85 11.99 7.09
N VAL A 8 3.69 11.00 6.79
CA VAL A 8 3.29 9.59 6.76
C VAL A 8 2.81 9.14 8.14
N ASP A 9 3.48 9.53 9.22
CA ASP A 9 3.05 9.23 10.59
C ASP A 9 1.66 9.81 10.88
N ALA A 10 1.41 11.07 10.47
CA ALA A 10 0.11 11.70 10.64
C ALA A 10 -0.98 11.02 9.79
N VAL A 11 -0.68 10.66 8.54
CA VAL A 11 -1.60 9.93 7.64
C VAL A 11 -1.93 8.56 8.24
N LEU A 12 -0.92 7.81 8.66
CA LEU A 12 -1.10 6.48 9.25
C LEU A 12 -1.82 6.56 10.60
N GLY A 13 -1.54 7.57 11.42
CA GLY A 13 -2.27 7.82 12.66
C GLY A 13 -3.75 8.09 12.39
N ALA A 14 -4.07 8.93 11.40
CA ALA A 14 -5.46 9.20 11.00
C ALA A 14 -6.19 7.96 10.43
N MET A 15 -5.44 6.96 9.93
CA MET A 15 -5.98 5.68 9.48
C MET A 15 -6.13 4.64 10.60
N ARG A 16 -5.48 4.81 11.76
CA ARG A 16 -5.33 3.79 12.83
C ARG A 16 -5.83 4.18 14.22
N ASP A 17 -6.07 5.46 14.52
CA ASP A 17 -6.42 5.89 15.88
C ASP A 17 -7.66 6.80 15.90
N GLY A 18 -8.69 6.34 16.62
CA GLY A 18 -9.65 7.19 17.33
C GLY A 18 -10.91 7.58 16.56
N GLY A 19 -11.94 6.73 16.56
CA GLY A 19 -13.35 7.09 16.30
C GLY A 19 -13.73 7.53 14.88
N GLN A 20 -12.85 8.26 14.18
CA GLN A 20 -12.92 8.72 12.80
C GLN A 20 -12.31 7.72 11.81
N GLU A 21 -11.62 6.68 12.28
CA GLU A 21 -11.13 5.54 11.47
C GLU A 21 -12.24 4.94 10.61
N ARG A 22 -13.50 5.06 11.03
CA ARG A 22 -14.66 4.57 10.27
C ARG A 22 -15.07 5.45 9.11
N SER A 23 -14.67 6.72 9.05
CA SER A 23 -15.13 7.63 8.01
C SER A 23 -14.45 7.31 6.67
N PRO A 24 -15.20 6.86 5.65
CA PRO A 24 -14.65 6.60 4.32
C PRO A 24 -14.00 7.86 3.72
N VAL A 25 -14.56 9.04 4.05
CA VAL A 25 -14.04 10.33 3.60
C VAL A 25 -12.63 10.58 4.12
N VAL A 26 -12.36 10.27 5.39
CA VAL A 26 -11.03 10.46 6.00
C VAL A 26 -10.03 9.52 5.33
N LEU A 27 -10.39 8.26 5.11
CA LEU A 27 -9.52 7.29 4.43
C LEU A 27 -9.22 7.71 2.98
N LEU A 28 -10.22 8.16 2.23
CA LEU A 28 -10.02 8.67 0.87
C LEU A 28 -9.07 9.87 0.85
N LYS A 29 -9.18 10.79 1.82
CA LYS A 29 -8.23 11.91 1.95
C LYS A 29 -6.83 11.42 2.31
N CYS A 30 -6.70 10.45 3.22
CA CYS A 30 -5.42 9.85 3.60
C CYS A 30 -4.72 9.20 2.40
N PHE A 31 -5.45 8.43 1.59
CA PHE A 31 -4.91 7.87 0.35
C PHE A 31 -4.56 8.95 -0.67
N GLY A 32 -5.37 10.00 -0.79
CA GLY A 32 -5.03 11.16 -1.63
C GLY A 32 -3.71 11.82 -1.22
N TRP A 33 -3.48 12.00 0.08
CA TRP A 33 -2.21 12.51 0.61
C TRP A 33 -1.04 11.56 0.35
N ALA A 34 -1.21 10.26 0.57
CA ALA A 34 -0.18 9.27 0.28
C ALA A 34 0.21 9.25 -1.21
N GLN A 35 -0.78 9.33 -2.10
CA GLN A 35 -0.56 9.42 -3.55
C GLN A 35 0.14 10.73 -3.94
N LEU A 36 -0.24 11.86 -3.34
CA LEU A 36 0.41 13.14 -3.58
C LEU A 36 1.88 13.11 -3.12
N MET A 37 2.16 12.55 -1.94
CA MET A 37 3.53 12.39 -1.45
C MET A 37 4.37 11.51 -2.38
N LEU A 38 3.82 10.39 -2.86
CA LEU A 38 4.51 9.52 -3.82
C LEU A 38 4.79 10.24 -5.15
N GLY A 39 3.91 11.16 -5.57
CA GLY A 39 4.10 11.98 -6.76
C GLY A 39 5.16 13.07 -6.60
N GLN A 40 5.22 13.72 -5.43
CA GLN A 40 6.09 14.87 -5.18
C GLN A 40 7.46 14.48 -4.61
N CYS A 41 7.55 13.38 -3.87
CA CYS A 41 8.75 12.95 -3.16
C CYS A 41 8.98 11.42 -3.28
N PRO A 42 9.04 10.87 -4.51
CA PRO A 42 9.07 9.42 -4.72
C PRO A 42 10.23 8.73 -4.02
N SER A 43 11.46 9.26 -4.11
CA SER A 43 12.65 8.65 -3.52
C SER A 43 12.52 8.41 -2.01
N ARG A 44 11.88 9.34 -1.29
CA ARG A 44 11.69 9.24 0.17
C ARG A 44 10.50 8.38 0.57
N VAL A 45 9.45 8.35 -0.26
CA VAL A 45 8.28 7.50 0.00
C VAL A 45 8.59 6.03 -0.30
N LEU A 46 9.47 5.77 -1.26
CA LEU A 46 9.90 4.43 -1.66
C LEU A 46 10.99 3.84 -0.77
N GLU A 47 11.55 4.61 0.17
CA GLU A 47 12.41 4.06 1.23
C GLU A 47 11.65 2.93 1.96
N PRO A 48 12.25 1.74 2.16
CA PRO A 48 11.56 0.57 2.70
C PRO A 48 10.77 0.86 3.99
N ALA A 49 11.36 1.61 4.91
CA ALA A 49 10.73 1.98 6.19
C ALA A 49 9.42 2.79 6.03
N VAL A 50 9.27 3.56 4.95
CA VAL A 50 8.07 4.35 4.67
C VAL A 50 7.10 3.54 3.79
N ARG A 51 7.63 2.96 2.71
CA ARG A 51 6.90 2.15 1.74
C ARG A 51 6.14 1.02 2.42
N ASP A 52 6.81 0.24 3.25
CA ASP A 52 6.23 -0.97 3.85
C ASP A 52 5.11 -0.60 4.83
N ARG A 53 5.24 0.51 5.55
CA ARG A 53 4.18 0.99 6.45
C ARG A 53 2.93 1.47 5.69
N LEU A 54 3.12 2.15 4.56
CA LEU A 54 2.01 2.55 3.69
C LEU A 54 1.35 1.34 3.03
N LEU A 55 2.15 0.35 2.62
CA LEU A 55 1.67 -0.90 2.04
C LEU A 55 0.80 -1.68 3.05
N GLU A 56 1.29 -1.87 4.28
CA GLU A 56 0.53 -2.55 5.33
C GLU A 56 -0.78 -1.83 5.66
N ALA A 57 -0.76 -0.50 5.73
CA ALA A 57 -1.97 0.28 5.97
C ALA A 57 -2.97 0.17 4.81
N ALA A 58 -2.50 0.17 3.57
CA ALA A 58 -3.37 -0.03 2.41
C ALA A 58 -3.98 -1.44 2.37
N LEU A 59 -3.18 -2.47 2.68
CA LEU A 59 -3.65 -3.87 2.76
C LEU A 59 -4.73 -4.04 3.83
N ALA A 60 -4.52 -3.49 5.03
CA ALA A 60 -5.50 -3.55 6.12
C ALA A 60 -6.85 -2.92 5.73
N VAL A 61 -6.84 -1.89 4.88
CA VAL A 61 -8.05 -1.20 4.43
C VAL A 61 -8.83 -1.98 3.37
N LEU A 62 -8.23 -2.97 2.69
CA LEU A 62 -8.94 -3.77 1.67
C LEU A 62 -10.11 -4.58 2.22
N LEU A 63 -10.04 -4.93 3.51
CA LEU A 63 -11.09 -5.67 4.22
C LEU A 63 -12.33 -4.81 4.52
N ARG A 64 -12.28 -3.52 4.21
CA ARG A 64 -13.40 -2.61 4.46
C ARG A 64 -14.52 -2.74 3.42
N PRO A 65 -15.80 -2.59 3.83
CA PRO A 65 -16.94 -2.77 2.95
C PRO A 65 -17.07 -1.67 1.88
N GLU A 66 -16.45 -0.51 2.06
CA GLU A 66 -16.56 0.61 1.12
C GLU A 66 -15.69 0.41 -0.14
N ALA A 67 -16.33 0.20 -1.29
CA ALA A 67 -15.64 -0.11 -2.54
C ALA A 67 -14.68 1.00 -3.00
N GLU A 68 -15.07 2.27 -2.88
CA GLU A 68 -14.22 3.41 -3.27
C GLU A 68 -12.92 3.46 -2.44
N VAL A 69 -13.01 3.16 -1.15
CA VAL A 69 -11.87 3.13 -0.24
C VAL A 69 -10.92 1.99 -0.63
N ALA A 70 -11.46 0.81 -0.96
CA ALA A 70 -10.67 -0.32 -1.41
C ALA A 70 -9.98 -0.05 -2.77
N VAL A 71 -10.65 0.66 -3.68
CA VAL A 71 -10.06 1.07 -4.96
C VAL A 71 -8.86 2.00 -4.76
N GLU A 72 -8.96 2.98 -3.85
CA GLU A 72 -7.84 3.88 -3.57
C GLU A 72 -6.67 3.17 -2.87
N ALA A 73 -6.97 2.22 -1.98
CA ALA A 73 -5.98 1.37 -1.36
C ALA A 73 -5.22 0.54 -2.41
N LEU A 74 -5.93 -0.13 -3.33
CA LEU A 74 -5.32 -0.90 -4.43
C LEU A 74 -4.51 -0.02 -5.37
N ARG A 75 -4.98 1.20 -5.67
CA ARG A 75 -4.23 2.15 -6.48
C ARG A 75 -2.91 2.55 -5.81
N LEU A 76 -2.93 2.77 -4.49
CA LEU A 76 -1.70 3.07 -3.75
C LEU A 76 -0.75 1.86 -3.77
N ILE A 77 -1.26 0.65 -3.50
CA ILE A 77 -0.48 -0.60 -3.55
C ILE A 77 0.20 -0.75 -4.91
N ALA A 78 -0.56 -0.69 -6.00
CA ALA A 78 -0.03 -0.82 -7.36
C ALA A 78 1.09 0.20 -7.65
N ARG A 79 0.91 1.46 -7.24
CA ARG A 79 1.92 2.50 -7.45
C ARG A 79 3.18 2.32 -6.61
N LEU A 80 3.05 1.83 -5.37
CA LEU A 80 4.20 1.55 -4.51
C LEU A 80 5.01 0.37 -5.06
N VAL A 81 4.34 -0.66 -5.55
CA VAL A 81 4.98 -1.85 -6.14
C VAL A 81 5.63 -1.52 -7.49
N ALA A 82 4.90 -0.87 -8.40
CA ALA A 82 5.40 -0.55 -9.74
C ALA A 82 6.58 0.44 -9.76
N ARG A 83 6.74 1.24 -8.70
CA ARG A 83 7.82 2.23 -8.58
C ARG A 83 8.92 1.79 -7.61
N ALA A 84 8.79 0.64 -6.97
CA ALA A 84 9.87 0.12 -6.15
C ALA A 84 11.07 -0.23 -7.05
N PRO A 85 12.31 0.10 -6.64
CA PRO A 85 13.48 -0.33 -7.37
C PRO A 85 13.47 -1.87 -7.43
N GLY A 86 13.58 -2.41 -8.66
CA GLY A 86 13.66 -3.84 -8.85
C GLY A 86 14.95 -4.41 -8.23
N PRO A 87 15.04 -5.73 -8.03
CA PRO A 87 16.21 -6.39 -7.43
C PRO A 87 17.53 -6.22 -8.23
N GLY A 88 17.52 -5.50 -9.35
CA GLY A 88 18.69 -5.24 -10.20
C GLY A 88 19.30 -3.84 -10.11
N GLU A 89 18.71 -2.87 -9.39
CA GLU A 89 19.21 -1.49 -9.33
C GLU A 89 20.07 -1.16 -8.10
N LEU A 90 20.29 -2.13 -7.21
CA LEU A 90 21.23 -2.00 -6.09
C LEU A 90 22.46 -2.89 -6.37
N ALA A 91 23.63 -2.26 -6.32
CA ALA A 91 24.96 -2.85 -6.53
C ALA A 91 25.18 -4.18 -5.77
N PRO A 92 26.15 -5.04 -6.20
CA PRO A 92 26.24 -6.43 -5.77
C PRO A 92 26.69 -6.52 -4.32
N ALA A 93 25.75 -6.70 -3.41
CA ALA A 93 26.04 -6.98 -2.01
C ALA A 93 25.15 -8.12 -1.53
N VAL A 94 25.78 -9.29 -1.42
CA VAL A 94 25.44 -10.40 -0.51
C VAL A 94 24.05 -11.01 -0.73
N VAL A 95 24.06 -12.17 -1.40
CA VAL A 95 22.95 -13.12 -1.44
C VAL A 95 22.66 -13.59 -0.01
N GLY A 96 21.76 -12.88 0.66
CA GLY A 96 21.03 -13.36 1.83
C GLY A 96 19.67 -13.84 1.37
N GLU A 97 19.29 -15.05 1.79
CA GLU A 97 17.93 -15.56 1.66
C GLU A 97 16.95 -14.53 2.25
N GLY A 98 16.19 -13.83 1.41
CA GLY A 98 15.24 -12.81 1.88
C GLY A 98 14.88 -11.70 0.91
N ASP A 99 15.44 -11.65 -0.30
CA ASP A 99 15.06 -10.65 -1.30
C ASP A 99 13.82 -11.12 -2.09
N SER A 100 12.68 -11.27 -1.39
CA SER A 100 11.43 -11.54 -2.07
C SER A 100 11.02 -10.29 -2.85
N ASP A 101 10.96 -10.42 -4.18
CA ASP A 101 10.34 -9.45 -5.07
C ASP A 101 9.09 -8.83 -4.40
N LEU A 102 9.11 -7.51 -4.19
CA LEU A 102 8.04 -6.77 -3.51
C LEU A 102 6.68 -7.05 -4.17
N PHE A 103 6.66 -7.23 -5.48
CA PHE A 103 5.48 -7.63 -6.22
C PHE A 103 5.02 -9.03 -5.76
N ALA A 104 5.88 -10.03 -5.80
CA ALA A 104 5.57 -11.38 -5.34
C ALA A 104 5.10 -11.41 -3.86
N ALA A 105 5.78 -10.68 -2.97
CA ALA A 105 5.42 -10.59 -1.56
C ALA A 105 4.04 -9.94 -1.36
N THR A 106 3.75 -8.88 -2.12
CA THR A 106 2.45 -8.19 -2.07
C THR A 106 1.33 -9.09 -2.61
N CYS A 107 1.58 -9.78 -3.73
CA CYS A 107 0.65 -10.76 -4.29
C CYS A 107 0.34 -11.88 -3.30
N GLN A 108 1.35 -12.44 -2.63
CA GLN A 108 1.14 -13.47 -1.60
C GLN A 108 0.27 -12.97 -0.45
N LYS A 109 0.48 -11.73 0.03
CA LYS A 109 -0.36 -11.12 1.07
C LYS A 109 -1.81 -10.96 0.61
N LEU A 110 -2.01 -10.52 -0.63
CA LEU A 110 -3.36 -10.35 -1.20
C LEU A 110 -4.08 -11.68 -1.39
N PHE A 111 -3.40 -12.71 -1.89
CA PHE A 111 -3.98 -14.05 -2.01
C PHE A 111 -4.36 -14.62 -0.64
N ARG A 112 -3.51 -14.41 0.38
CA ARG A 112 -3.82 -14.83 1.75
C ARG A 112 -5.06 -14.09 2.29
N LEU A 113 -5.13 -12.77 2.13
CA LEU A 113 -6.29 -11.98 2.53
C LEU A 113 -7.58 -12.47 1.85
N MET A 114 -7.53 -12.79 0.55
CA MET A 114 -8.68 -13.34 -0.17
C MET A 114 -9.09 -14.73 0.32
N ALA A 115 -8.12 -15.58 0.68
CA ALA A 115 -8.40 -16.92 1.21
C ALA A 115 -8.97 -16.90 2.64
N GLU A 116 -8.58 -15.91 3.45
CA GLU A 116 -9.02 -15.77 4.85
C GLU A 116 -10.39 -15.07 4.97
N ASP A 117 -10.76 -14.20 4.02
CA ASP A 117 -11.99 -13.41 4.06
C ASP A 117 -12.74 -13.44 2.70
N ASP A 118 -13.19 -14.65 2.34
CA ASP A 118 -13.88 -14.95 1.07
C ASP A 118 -15.11 -14.05 0.85
N GLY A 119 -15.78 -13.60 1.93
CA GLY A 119 -16.96 -12.73 1.85
C GLY A 119 -16.67 -11.27 1.46
N ALA A 120 -15.58 -10.69 1.95
CA ALA A 120 -15.25 -9.28 1.72
C ALA A 120 -14.58 -9.04 0.35
N LEU A 121 -13.88 -10.05 -0.18
CA LEU A 121 -13.02 -9.93 -1.37
C LEU A 121 -13.51 -10.74 -2.59
N SER A 122 -14.44 -11.68 -2.44
CA SER A 122 -15.02 -12.49 -3.55
C SER A 122 -15.50 -11.65 -4.74
N GLY A 123 -16.13 -10.49 -4.49
CA GLY A 123 -16.56 -9.57 -5.56
C GLY A 123 -15.47 -8.63 -6.09
N ARG A 124 -14.27 -8.65 -5.51
CA ARG A 124 -13.18 -7.68 -5.75
C ARG A 124 -11.92 -8.31 -6.35
N GLY A 125 -11.84 -9.64 -6.43
CA GLY A 125 -10.68 -10.36 -6.96
C GLY A 125 -10.26 -9.89 -8.36
N GLU A 126 -11.21 -9.68 -9.27
CA GLU A 126 -10.94 -9.14 -10.62
C GLU A 126 -10.30 -7.74 -10.55
N LEU A 127 -10.78 -6.89 -9.64
CA LEU A 127 -10.28 -5.52 -9.47
C LEU A 127 -8.86 -5.52 -8.89
N ILE A 128 -8.55 -6.43 -7.97
CA ILE A 128 -7.21 -6.62 -7.42
C ILE A 128 -6.23 -7.03 -8.52
N VAL A 129 -6.57 -8.08 -9.29
CA VAL A 129 -5.73 -8.58 -10.38
C VAL A 129 -5.48 -7.48 -11.42
N ARG A 130 -6.56 -6.83 -11.87
CA ARG A 130 -6.45 -5.76 -12.87
C ARG A 130 -5.54 -4.62 -12.42
N ARG A 131 -5.63 -4.18 -11.17
CA ARG A 131 -4.81 -3.06 -10.67
C ARG A 131 -3.34 -3.39 -10.46
N LEU A 132 -2.99 -4.66 -10.27
CA LEU A 132 -1.59 -5.07 -10.13
C LEU A 132 -0.93 -5.37 -11.48
N CYS A 133 -1.73 -5.67 -12.51
CA CYS A 133 -1.23 -6.02 -13.85
C CYS A 133 -1.30 -4.85 -14.86
N ASP A 134 -1.99 -3.76 -14.53
CA ASP A 134 -2.02 -2.49 -15.29
C ASP A 134 -0.76 -1.63 -15.03
#